data_AF-A0A0A3XWL2-F1
#
_entry.id   AF-A0A0A3XWL2-F1
#
_cell.length_a   1.000
_cell.length_b   1.000
_cell.length_c   1.000
_cell.angle_alpha   90.00
_cell.angle_beta   90.00
_cell.angle_gamma   90.00
#
_symmetry.space_group_name_H-M   'P 1'
#
loop_
_entity.id
_entity.type
_entity.pdbx_description
1 polymer ?
#
loop_
_entity_poly.entity_id
_entity_poly.type
_entity_poly.pdbx_seq_one_letter_code
_entity_poly.pdbx_strand_id
1 'polypeptide(L)'
;MHAELYTDGVEEITIGGSIVRVDLVSLSPTERDANNAPKRVFQQRLIFSVESFANSVEVMQKALQGLIDAGAVRRNQPSPPSQSHTISAERDPSGSPRSPNVSSNFR
;
A
#
# COMPACT_ATOMS: atom_id res chain seq x y z
N MET A 1 0.14 -15.75 -31.12
CA MET A 1 0.04 -14.75 -30.05
C MET A 1 -0.31 -15.49 -28.77
N HIS A 2 0.41 -15.23 -27.69
CA HIS A 2 0.02 -15.73 -26.37
C HIS A 2 -0.98 -14.75 -25.75
N ALA A 3 -1.91 -15.26 -24.94
CA ALA A 3 -2.81 -14.40 -24.20
C ALA A 3 -1.99 -13.61 -23.17
N GLU A 4 -2.10 -12.28 -23.21
CA GLU A 4 -1.56 -11.41 -22.17
C GLU A 4 -2.66 -11.21 -21.11
N LEU A 5 -2.27 -11.25 -19.83
CA LEU A 5 -3.17 -11.04 -18.71
C LEU A 5 -2.84 -9.71 -18.03
N TYR A 6 -3.82 -8.82 -17.94
CA TYR A 6 -3.73 -7.66 -17.08
C TYR A 6 -4.04 -8.07 -15.64
N THR A 7 -3.21 -7.64 -14.68
CA THR A 7 -3.39 -7.89 -13.25
C THR A 7 -3.06 -6.64 -12.46
N ASP A 8 -3.78 -6.40 -11.37
CA ASP A 8 -3.48 -5.31 -10.44
C ASP A 8 -2.41 -5.71 -9.42
N GLY A 9 -2.15 -7.02 -9.29
CA GLY A 9 -1.04 -7.52 -8.49
C GLY A 9 -1.18 -8.97 -8.05
N VAL A 10 -0.52 -9.26 -6.93
CA VAL A 10 -0.53 -10.56 -6.24
C VAL A 10 -1.34 -10.41 -4.96
N GLU A 11 -2.36 -11.25 -4.77
CA GLU A 11 -3.12 -11.29 -3.52
C GLU A 11 -2.44 -12.17 -2.47
N GLU A 12 -2.03 -13.38 -2.87
CA GLU A 12 -1.44 -14.37 -1.96
C GLU A 12 -0.26 -15.10 -2.62
N ILE A 13 0.76 -15.39 -1.80
CA ILE A 13 1.82 -16.35 -2.13
C ILE A 13 1.77 -17.48 -1.12
N THR A 14 1.47 -18.69 -1.57
CA THR A 14 1.43 -19.89 -0.72
C THR A 14 2.58 -20.83 -1.09
N ILE A 15 3.38 -21.22 -0.09
CA ILE A 15 4.48 -22.17 -0.27
C ILE A 15 4.05 -23.51 0.33
N GLY A 16 4.16 -24.59 -0.45
CA GLY A 16 3.81 -25.92 0.01
C GLY A 16 4.68 -26.99 -0.64
N GLY A 17 5.38 -27.77 0.19
CA GLY A 17 6.35 -28.75 -0.30
C GLY A 17 7.41 -28.10 -1.18
N SER A 18 7.53 -28.57 -2.43
CA SER A 18 8.51 -28.09 -3.41
C SER A 18 7.96 -27.07 -4.42
N ILE A 19 6.76 -26.53 -4.19
CA ILE A 19 6.11 -25.58 -5.09
C ILE A 19 5.65 -24.30 -4.40
N VAL A 20 5.61 -23.23 -5.18
CA VAL A 20 5.14 -21.90 -4.80
C VAL A 20 3.95 -21.53 -5.68
N ARG A 21 2.83 -21.15 -5.07
CA ARG A 21 1.63 -20.68 -5.75
C ARG A 21 1.52 -19.17 -5.57
N VAL A 22 1.23 -18.46 -6.64
CA VAL A 22 1.05 -17.00 -6.64
C VAL A 22 -0.30 -16.70 -7.26
N ASP A 23 -1.18 -16.07 -6.49
CA ASP A 23 -2.53 -15.72 -6.92
C ASP A 23 -2.57 -14.30 -7.44
N LEU A 24 -2.85 -14.17 -8.74
CA LEU A 24 -3.06 -12.90 -9.40
C LEU A 24 -4.50 -12.43 -9.23
N VAL A 25 -4.67 -11.12 -9.05
CA VAL A 25 -5.96 -10.51 -8.75
C VAL A 25 -6.12 -9.22 -9.55
N SER A 26 -7.37 -8.91 -9.89
CA SER A 26 -7.74 -7.60 -10.43
C SER A 26 -8.85 -6.94 -9.60
N LEU A 27 -8.97 -5.64 -9.72
CA LEU A 27 -10.07 -4.86 -9.18
C LEU A 27 -11.23 -4.87 -10.17
N SER A 28 -12.41 -5.26 -9.69
CA SER A 28 -13.62 -5.27 -10.50
C SER A 28 -14.03 -3.83 -10.85
N PRO A 29 -14.27 -3.52 -12.15
CA PRO A 29 -14.77 -2.21 -12.54
C PRO A 29 -16.21 -2.00 -12.07
N THR A 30 -17.00 -3.07 -11.93
CA THR A 30 -18.44 -3.04 -11.70
C THR A 30 -18.84 -3.47 -10.28
N GLU A 31 -18.10 -4.37 -9.65
CA GLU A 31 -18.42 -4.87 -8.31
C GLU A 31 -17.72 -4.05 -7.22
N ARG A 32 -18.41 -3.89 -6.08
CA ARG A 32 -17.93 -3.18 -4.90
C ARG A 32 -18.02 -4.08 -3.67
N ASP A 33 -17.14 -3.86 -2.70
CA ASP A 33 -17.17 -4.53 -1.40
C ASP A 33 -18.05 -3.77 -0.38
N ALA A 34 -18.07 -4.25 0.88
CA ALA A 34 -18.85 -3.65 1.95
C ALA A 34 -18.41 -2.21 2.32
N ASN A 35 -17.19 -1.81 1.96
CA ASN A 35 -16.65 -0.47 2.17
C ASN A 35 -16.79 0.42 0.93
N ASN A 36 -17.56 -0.03 -0.08
CA ASN A 36 -17.73 0.64 -1.37
C ASN A 36 -16.42 0.80 -2.18
N ALA A 37 -15.41 -0.06 -1.93
CA ALA A 37 -14.19 -0.13 -2.74
C ALA A 37 -14.33 -1.15 -3.88
N PRO A 38 -13.59 -1.01 -5.01
CA PRO A 38 -13.56 -2.02 -6.06
C PRO A 38 -13.23 -3.41 -5.50
N LYS A 39 -14.12 -4.38 -5.76
CA LYS A 39 -13.95 -5.73 -5.24
C LYS A 39 -12.76 -6.42 -5.93
N ARG A 40 -11.92 -7.09 -5.15
CA ARG A 40 -10.84 -7.94 -5.67
C ARG A 40 -11.38 -9.24 -6.26
N VAL A 41 -10.93 -9.57 -7.46
CA VAL A 41 -11.35 -10.73 -8.26
C VAL A 41 -10.13 -11.54 -8.64
N PHE A 42 -10.10 -12.80 -8.22
CA PHE A 42 -9.07 -13.75 -8.61
C PHE A 42 -9.05 -13.91 -10.13
N GLN A 43 -7.86 -13.81 -10.73
CA GLN A 43 -7.66 -13.99 -12.16
C GLN A 43 -7.04 -15.34 -12.48
N GLN A 44 -5.84 -15.58 -11.97
CA GLN A 44 -5.05 -16.75 -12.32
C GLN A 44 -4.07 -17.10 -11.22
N ARG A 45 -3.82 -18.40 -11.04
CA ARG A 45 -2.76 -18.91 -10.16
C ARG A 45 -1.55 -19.30 -11.00
N LEU A 46 -0.41 -18.68 -10.71
CA LEU A 46 0.89 -19.15 -11.20
C LEU A 46 1.41 -20.22 -10.24
N ILE A 47 2.00 -21.27 -10.78
CA ILE A 47 2.62 -22.35 -10.00
C ILE A 47 4.08 -22.46 -10.44
N PHE A 48 4.98 -22.23 -9.50
CA PHE A 48 6.42 -22.33 -9.68
C PHE A 48 6.96 -23.52 -8.89
N SER A 49 8.07 -24.11 -9.35
CA SER A 49 8.97 -24.79 -8.42
C SER A 49 9.65 -23.74 -7.52
N VAL A 50 10.17 -24.16 -6.36
CA VAL A 50 10.92 -23.24 -5.46
C VAL A 50 12.09 -22.56 -6.20
N GLU A 51 12.83 -23.30 -7.03
CA GLU A 51 13.95 -22.77 -7.81
C GLU A 51 13.49 -21.74 -8.85
N SER A 52 12.44 -22.04 -9.61
CA SER A 52 11.93 -21.10 -10.62
C SER A 52 11.38 -19.82 -9.99
N PHE A 53 10.79 -19.91 -8.79
CA PHE A 53 10.35 -18.74 -8.05
C PHE A 53 11.53 -17.85 -7.63
N ALA A 54 12.59 -18.44 -7.05
CA ALA A 54 13.79 -17.70 -6.63
C ALA A 54 14.44 -16.96 -7.81
N ASN A 55 14.62 -17.64 -8.94
CA ASN A 55 15.17 -17.04 -10.16
C ASN A 55 14.27 -15.90 -10.68
N SER A 56 12.96 -16.07 -10.62
CA SER A 56 12.00 -15.05 -11.04
C SER A 56 12.07 -13.80 -10.15
N VAL A 57 12.18 -13.98 -8.83
CA VAL A 57 12.32 -12.87 -7.88
C VAL A 57 13.58 -12.05 -8.14
N GLU A 58 14.71 -12.70 -8.43
CA GLU A 58 15.97 -12.00 -8.74
C GLU A 58 15.80 -11.06 -9.95
N VAL A 59 15.17 -11.56 -11.03
CA VAL A 59 14.92 -10.78 -12.24
C VAL A 59 13.94 -9.64 -11.96
N MET A 60 12.85 -9.91 -11.22
CA MET A 60 11.88 -8.88 -10.86
C MET A 60 12.47 -7.78 -9.98
N GLN A 61 13.39 -8.11 -9.06
CA GLN A 61 14.08 -7.13 -8.22
C GLN A 61 15.00 -6.23 -9.05
N LYS A 62 15.76 -6.79 -10.01
CA LYS A 62 16.59 -6.01 -10.94
C LYS A 62 15.73 -5.08 -11.79
N ALA A 63 14.60 -5.56 -12.30
CA ALA A 63 13.66 -4.75 -13.05
C ALA A 63 13.09 -3.60 -12.20
N LEU A 64 12.68 -3.88 -10.96
CA LEU A 64 12.20 -2.87 -10.02
C LEU A 64 13.27 -1.80 -9.75
N GLN A 65 14.53 -2.20 -9.56
CA GLN A 65 15.63 -1.25 -9.36
C GLN A 65 15.79 -0.33 -10.58
N GLY A 66 15.77 -0.89 -11.80
CA GLY A 66 15.82 -0.09 -13.03
C GLY A 66 14.66 0.92 -13.15
N LEU A 67 13.45 0.54 -12.72
CA LEU A 67 12.30 1.46 -12.69
C LEU A 67 12.46 2.58 -11.65
N ILE A 68 13.12 2.29 -10.52
CA ILE A 68 13.45 3.30 -9.50
C ILE A 68 14.50 4.27 -10.03
N ASP A 69 15.57 3.76 -10.65
CA ASP A 69 16.67 4.57 -11.18
C ASP A 69 16.21 5.50 -12.31
N ALA A 70 15.24 5.04 -13.12
CA ALA A 70 14.57 5.85 -14.14
C ALA A 70 13.56 6.87 -13.57
N GLY A 71 13.31 6.86 -12.26
CA GLY A 71 12.33 7.73 -11.59
C GLY A 71 10.86 7.38 -11.83
N ALA A 72 10.58 6.24 -12.47
CA ALA A 72 9.22 5.78 -12.75
C ALA A 72 8.52 5.23 -11.49
N VAL A 73 9.29 4.65 -10.56
CA VAL A 73 8.78 4.14 -9.28
C VAL A 73 9.49 4.85 -8.13
N ARG A 74 8.73 5.32 -7.13
CA ARG A 74 9.29 5.82 -5.87
C ARG A 74 9.14 4.76 -4.79
N ARG A 75 10.23 4.47 -4.09
CA ARG A 75 10.20 3.58 -2.93
C ARG A 75 9.63 4.37 -1.76
N ASN A 76 8.45 4.00 -1.26
CA ASN A 76 7.96 4.54 0.01
C ASN A 76 8.89 4.03 1.11
N GLN A 77 9.82 4.87 1.57
CA GLN A 77 10.48 4.64 2.84
C GLN A 77 9.46 4.87 3.95
N PRO A 78 9.42 4.02 5.00
CA PRO A 78 8.64 4.33 6.19
C PRO A 78 9.11 5.69 6.72
N SER A 79 8.21 6.67 6.72
CA SER A 79 8.51 7.99 7.27
C SER A 79 8.91 7.82 8.74
N PRO A 80 10.02 8.42 9.20
CA PRO A 80 10.29 8.47 10.64
C PRO A 80 9.10 9.11 11.34
N PRO A 81 8.78 8.70 12.58
CA PRO A 81 7.64 9.25 13.31
C PRO A 81 7.77 10.77 13.33
N SER A 82 6.79 11.46 12.76
CA SER A 82 6.72 12.92 12.80
C SER A 82 6.88 13.35 14.25
N GLN A 83 7.99 14.01 14.54
CA GLN A 83 8.16 14.70 15.81
C GLN A 83 7.01 15.70 15.90
N SER A 84 6.10 15.44 16.84
CA SER A 84 5.08 16.36 17.27
C SER A 84 5.72 17.73 17.46
N HIS A 85 5.28 18.72 16.68
CA HIS A 85 5.64 20.11 16.90
C HIS A 85 5.20 20.51 18.31
N THR A 86 6.14 20.48 19.26
CA THR A 86 5.98 21.17 20.53
C THR A 86 5.93 22.65 20.21
N ILE A 87 4.74 23.23 20.28
CA ILE A 87 4.54 24.67 20.18
C ILE A 87 5.13 25.25 21.47
N SER A 88 6.38 25.72 21.42
CA SER A 88 6.95 26.57 22.46
C SER A 88 6.19 27.89 22.45
N ALA A 89 5.29 28.06 23.41
CA ALA A 89 4.60 29.31 23.65
C ALA A 89 5.60 30.32 24.25
N GLU A 90 6.21 31.13 23.38
CA GLU A 90 6.95 32.31 23.79
C GLU A 90 5.93 33.37 24.24
N ARG A 91 6.10 33.83 25.48
CA ARG A 91 5.22 34.72 26.23
C ARG A 91 5.66 36.16 25.98
N ASP A 92 4.78 37.01 25.45
CA ASP A 92 4.92 38.48 25.53
C ASP A 92 3.58 39.11 26.01
N PRO A 93 3.59 40.13 26.90
CA PRO A 93 2.40 40.58 27.60
C PRO A 93 1.83 41.87 27.00
N SER A 94 0.57 41.87 26.55
CA SER A 94 -0.33 43.05 26.63
C SER A 94 -1.70 42.79 25.98
N GLY A 95 -2.77 43.14 26.68
CA GLY A 95 -4.05 43.57 26.06
C GLY A 95 -5.16 42.53 25.86
N SER A 96 -6.06 42.44 26.85
CA SER A 96 -7.46 41.92 26.89
C SER A 96 -8.35 42.05 25.62
N PRO A 97 -9.62 41.50 25.57
CA PRO A 97 -10.21 40.31 26.21
C PRO A 97 -11.18 39.44 25.34
N ARG A 98 -11.44 38.20 25.79
CA ARG A 98 -12.67 37.35 25.70
C ARG A 98 -13.14 36.71 24.37
N SER A 99 -13.36 35.39 24.43
CA SER A 99 -14.71 34.79 24.32
C SER A 99 -14.84 33.53 25.21
N PRO A 100 -16.02 33.21 25.76
CA PRO A 100 -16.20 32.12 26.73
C PRO A 100 -16.45 30.78 26.03
N ASN A 101 -15.65 29.78 26.39
CA ASN A 101 -15.87 28.38 26.04
C ASN A 101 -17.08 27.83 26.81
N VAL A 102 -18.11 27.35 26.12
CA VAL A 102 -19.20 26.57 26.73
C VAL A 102 -19.38 25.28 25.93
N SER A 103 -18.98 24.18 26.57
CA SER A 103 -19.33 22.81 26.19
C SER A 103 -20.75 22.49 26.65
N SER A 104 -21.54 21.88 25.77
CA SER A 104 -22.87 21.35 26.11
C SER A 104 -22.78 19.84 26.26
N ASN A 105 -22.74 19.37 27.50
CA ASN A 105 -23.13 18.01 27.87
C ASN A 105 -24.20 18.15 28.96
N PHE A 106 -25.19 17.26 28.92
CA PHE A 106 -26.40 17.12 29.77
C PHE A 106 -27.71 17.73 29.23
N ARG A 107 -28.53 16.88 28.60
CA ARG A 107 -29.85 16.55 29.14
C ARG A 107 -30.26 15.13 28.76
#